data_AF-A0A0M8WG23-F1
#
_entry.id   AF-A0A0M8WG23-F1
#
_cell.length_a   1.000
_cell.length_b   1.000
_cell.length_c   1.000
_cell.angle_alpha   90.00
_cell.angle_beta   90.00
_cell.angle_gamma   90.00
#
_symmetry.space_group_name_H-M   'P 1'
#
loop_
_entity.id
_entity.type
_entity.pdbx_description
1 polymer ?
#
loop_
_entity_poly.entity_id
_entity_poly.type
_entity_poly.pdbx_seq_one_letter_code
_entity_poly.pdbx_strand_id
1 'polypeptide(L)' 'MATTLNGHKVRDPHDLHAEVEAQLDIAAEEATRRCKGEADYPSVRRAVSEAYHRLSRHAKFHNFLPILAARAAHQDLCGR' A
#
# COMPACT_ATOMS: atom_id res chain seq x y z
N MET A 1 -20.09 -10.48 0.46
CA MET A 1 -20.90 -11.49 -0.27
C MET A 1 -20.19 -11.71 -1.60
N ALA A 2 -19.76 -12.93 -1.94
CA ALA A 2 -18.98 -13.14 -3.17
C ALA A 2 -19.85 -12.89 -4.41
N THR A 3 -19.47 -11.90 -5.22
CA THR A 3 -20.12 -11.56 -6.48
C THR A 3 -19.73 -12.60 -7.54
N THR A 4 -20.71 -13.22 -8.18
CA THR A 4 -20.43 -14.19 -9.26
C THR A 4 -20.46 -13.48 -10.60
N LEU A 5 -19.46 -13.75 -11.44
CA LEU A 5 -19.32 -13.20 -12.79
C LEU A 5 -19.08 -14.40 -13.72
N ASN A 6 -20.02 -14.67 -14.63
CA ASN A 6 -20.02 -15.84 -15.52
C ASN A 6 -19.85 -17.20 -14.78
N GLY A 7 -20.50 -17.39 -13.63
CA GLY A 7 -20.43 -18.64 -12.87
C GLY A 7 -19.13 -18.85 -12.08
N HIS A 8 -18.17 -17.95 -12.19
CA HIS A 8 -16.98 -17.92 -11.34
C HIS A 8 -17.26 -17.06 -10.10
N LYS A 9 -16.86 -17.54 -8.92
CA LYS A 9 -16.77 -16.70 -7.72
C LYS A 9 -15.71 -15.64 -7.96
N VAL A 10 -16.14 -14.42 -8.23
CA VAL A 10 -15.26 -13.28 -8.36
C VAL A 10 -15.18 -12.61 -6.99
N ARG A 11 -13.97 -12.22 -6.61
CA ARG A 11 -13.74 -11.51 -5.36
C ARG A 11 -14.38 -10.12 -5.46
N ASP A 12 -15.06 -9.69 -4.41
CA ASP A 12 -15.68 -8.37 -4.40
C ASP A 12 -14.58 -7.29 -4.51
N PRO A 13 -14.69 -6.32 -5.44
CA PRO A 13 -13.72 -5.24 -5.57
C PRO A 13 -13.54 -4.41 -4.30
N HIS A 14 -14.59 -4.27 -3.49
CA HIS A 14 -14.51 -3.55 -2.21
C HIS A 14 -13.70 -4.34 -1.18
N ASP A 15 -13.84 -5.67 -1.15
CA ASP A 15 -13.03 -6.53 -0.28
C ASP A 15 -11.54 -6.46 -0.67
N LEU A 16 -11.24 -6.36 -1.96
CA LEU A 16 -9.87 -6.17 -2.46
C LEU A 16 -9.30 -4.81 -2.03
N HIS A 17 -10.11 -3.75 -2.13
CA HIS A 17 -9.69 -2.41 -1.73
C HIS A 17 -9.43 -2.31 -0.23
N ALA A 18 -10.30 -2.89 0.60
CA ALA A 18 -10.11 -2.95 2.05
C ALA A 18 -8.84 -3.71 2.46
N GLU A 19 -8.52 -4.81 1.76
CA GLU A 19 -7.28 -5.57 2.01
C GLU A 19 -6.03 -4.77 1.61
N VAL A 20 -6.08 -4.04 0.50
CA VAL A 20 -5.00 -3.14 0.07
C VAL A 20 -4.78 -2.04 1.11
N GLU A 21 -5.83 -1.39 1.58
CA GLU A 21 -5.69 -0.34 2.60
C GLU A 21 -5.07 -0.87 3.90
N ALA A 22 -5.49 -2.06 4.36
CA ALA A 22 -4.87 -2.72 5.51
C ALA A 22 -3.38 -3.04 5.27
N GLN A 23 -3.02 -3.48 4.06
CA GLN A 23 -1.62 -3.70 3.70
C GLN A 23 -0.80 -2.40 3.65
N LEU A 24 -1.41 -1.28 3.23
CA LEU A 24 -0.77 0.04 3.23
C LEU A 24 -0.60 0.60 4.64
N ASP A 25 -1.53 0.34 5.56
CA ASP A 25 -1.39 0.69 6.97
C ASP A 25 -0.21 -0.04 7.61
N ILE A 26 -0.11 -1.37 7.43
CA ILE A 26 1.01 -2.19 7.93
C ILE A 26 2.35 -1.68 7.34
N ALA A 27 2.36 -1.36 6.05
CA ALA A 27 3.52 -0.78 5.37
C ALA A 27 3.92 0.59 5.96
N ALA A 28 2.95 1.45 6.27
CA ALA A 28 3.19 2.76 6.87
C ALA A 28 3.70 2.66 8.31
N GLU A 29 3.17 1.73 9.11
CA GLU A 29 3.68 1.44 10.46
C GLU A 29 5.14 0.99 10.44
N GLU A 30 5.50 0.09 9.52
CA GLU A 30 6.88 -0.36 9.34
C GLU A 30 7.79 0.78 8.87
N ALA A 31 7.35 1.60 7.91
CA ALA A 31 8.11 2.76 7.45
C ALA A 31 8.32 3.79 8.57
N THR A 32 7.30 4.07 9.38
CA THR A 32 7.37 4.97 10.53
C THR A 32 8.38 4.48 11.57
N ARG A 33 8.36 3.16 11.87
CA ARG A 33 9.35 2.53 12.76
C ARG A 33 10.78 2.68 12.21
N ARG A 34 10.99 2.51 10.90
CA ARG A 34 12.31 2.65 10.28
C ARG A 34 12.82 4.08 10.22
N CYS A 35 11.91 5.04 10.07
CA CYS A 35 12.19 6.47 10.19
C CYS A 35 12.53 6.91 11.62
N LYS A 36 12.51 6.02 12.63
CA LYS A 36 12.85 6.32 14.04
C LYS A 36 12.12 7.54 14.63
N GLY A 37 10.93 7.84 14.13
CA GLY A 37 10.14 9.00 14.56
C GLY A 37 10.57 10.35 13.94
N GLU A 38 11.42 10.35 12.91
CA GLU A 38 11.75 11.56 12.13
C GLU A 38 10.56 12.08 11.30
N ALA A 39 9.60 11.21 10.99
CA ALA A 39 8.38 11.53 10.26
C ALA A 39 7.14 11.03 11.02
N ASP A 40 6.08 11.84 11.02
CA ASP A 40 4.80 11.50 11.63
C ASP A 40 4.03 10.45 10.80
N TYR A 41 3.26 9.59 11.48
CA TYR A 41 2.49 8.52 10.82
C TYR A 41 1.55 9.03 9.71
N PRO A 42 0.78 10.13 9.89
CA PRO A 42 -0.04 10.70 8.81
C PRO A 42 0.77 11.04 7.54
N SER A 43 1.94 11.67 7.69
CA SER A 43 2.84 11.98 6.58
C SER A 43 3.40 10.73 5.92
N VAL A 44 3.84 9.74 6.70
CA VAL A 44 4.34 8.45 6.18
C VAL A 44 3.23 7.70 5.44
N ARG A 45 2.02 7.62 6.00
CA ARG A 45 0.88 6.95 5.37
C ARG A 45 0.51 7.59 4.04
N ARG A 46 0.50 8.91 3.97
CA ARG A 46 0.26 9.64 2.73
C ARG A 46 1.33 9.32 1.68
N ALA A 47 2.61 9.34 2.05
CA ALA A 47 3.71 9.01 1.14
C ALA A 47 3.63 7.56 0.63
N VAL A 48 3.26 6.61 1.49
CA VAL A 48 3.03 5.21 1.11
C VAL A 48 1.86 5.09 0.11
N SER A 49 0.73 5.77 0.34
CA SER A 49 -0.40 5.77 -0.60
C SER A 49 -0.03 6.38 -1.95
N GLU A 50 0.66 7.52 -1.96
CA GLU A 50 1.10 8.19 -3.19
C GLU A 50 2.07 7.32 -3.97
N ALA A 51 3.02 6.66 -3.29
CA ALA A 51 3.94 5.71 -3.90
C ALA A 51 3.19 4.48 -4.47
N TYR A 52 2.20 3.95 -3.74
CA TYR A 52 1.36 2.84 -4.20
C TYR A 52 0.59 3.21 -5.48
N HIS A 53 -0.08 4.37 -5.51
CA HIS A 53 -0.79 4.85 -6.71
C HIS A 53 0.15 5.10 -7.89
N ARG A 54 1.37 5.61 -7.64
CA ARG A 54 2.36 5.84 -8.69
C ARG A 54 2.84 4.53 -9.31
N LEU A 55 3.08 3.51 -8.47
CA LEU A 55 3.54 2.20 -8.88
C LEU A 55 2.42 1.35 -9.51
N SER A 56 1.19 1.45 -9.03
CA SER A 56 0.05 0.70 -9.55
C SER A 56 -0.31 1.06 -10.99
N ARG A 57 0.03 2.28 -11.43
CA ARG A 57 -0.11 2.70 -12.84
C ARG A 57 0.79 1.93 -13.81
N HIS A 58 1.89 1.36 -13.34
CA HIS A 58 2.91 0.73 -14.19
C HIS A 58 3.17 -0.74 -13.86
N ALA A 59 2.71 -1.22 -12.70
CA ALA A 59 2.97 -2.57 -12.23
C ALA A 59 1.98 -3.58 -12.82
N LYS A 60 2.50 -4.60 -13.50
CA LYS A 60 1.74 -5.79 -13.92
C LYS A 60 1.47 -6.77 -12.77
N PHE A 61 2.18 -6.64 -11.64
CA PHE A 61 2.09 -7.54 -10.49
C PHE A 61 1.78 -6.75 -9.21
N HIS A 62 0.53 -6.87 -8.76
CA HIS A 62 0.00 -6.05 -7.67
C HIS A 62 0.37 -6.58 -6.28
N ASN A 63 0.74 -7.87 -6.15
CA ASN A 63 1.02 -8.50 -4.85
C ASN A 63 2.20 -7.90 -4.07
N PHE A 64 3.16 -7.27 -4.75
CA PHE A 64 4.35 -6.69 -4.11
C PHE A 64 4.28 -5.17 -3.96
N LEU A 65 3.22 -4.53 -4.46
CA LEU A 65 3.08 -3.08 -4.48
C LEU A 65 3.13 -2.42 -3.10
N PRO A 66 2.47 -2.96 -2.05
CA PRO A 66 2.52 -2.33 -0.72
C PRO A 66 3.93 -2.28 -0.14
N ILE A 67 4.73 -3.33 -0.34
CA ILE A 67 6.12 -3.41 0.14
C ILE A 67 7.01 -2.42 -0.61
N LEU A 68 6.85 -2.32 -1.94
CA LEU A 68 7.59 -1.36 -2.76
C LEU A 68 7.20 0.09 -2.43
N ALA A 69 5.92 0.34 -2.16
CA ALA A 69 5.42 1.64 -1.73
C ALA A 69 6.00 2.04 -0.36
N ALA A 70 6.04 1.11 0.61
CA ALA A 70 6.68 1.32 1.91
C ALA A 70 8.15 1.75 1.77
N ARG A 71 8.90 1.03 0.91
CA ARG A 71 10.32 1.30 0.70
C ARG A 71 10.56 2.64 0.02
N ALA A 72 9.75 2.98 -0.98
CA ALA A 72 9.82 4.27 -1.66
C ALA A 72 9.50 5.42 -0.70
N ALA A 73 8.44 5.30 0.10
CA ALA A 73 8.09 6.31 1.10
C ALA A 73 9.19 6.51 2.14
N HIS A 74 9.82 5.43 2.61
CA HIS A 74 10.96 5.51 3.51
C HIS A 74 12.15 6.25 2.87
N GLN A 75 12.46 5.99 1.61
CA GLN A 75 13.54 6.69 0.89
C GLN A 75 13.22 8.17 0.68
N ASP A 76 11.98 8.51 0.31
CA ASP A 76 11.58 9.89 0.04
C ASP A 76 11.55 10.73 1.33
N LEU A 77 11.18 10.15 2.48
CA LEU A 77 11.05 10.87 3.75
C LEU A 77 12.28 10.81 4.65
N CYS A 78 12.93 9.65 4.72
CA CYS A 78 13.96 9.34 5.72
C CYS A 78 15.24 8.79 5.06
N GLY A 79 15.25 8.74 3.73
CA GLY A 79 16.38 8.27 2.94
C GLY A 79 17.53 9.25 3.02
N ARG A 80 18.45 8.95 3.93
CA ARG A 80 19.86 9.21 3.79
C ARG A 80 20.59 7.92 3.47
#